data_AF-A0A6I7X4Y1-F1
#
_entry.id   AF-A0A6I7X4Y1-F1
#
_cell.length_a   1.000
_cell.length_b   1.000
_cell.length_c   1.000
_cell.angle_alpha   90.00
_cell.angle_beta   90.00
_cell.angle_gamma   90.00
#
_symmetry.space_group_name_H-M   'P 1'
#
loop_
_entity.id
_entity.type
_entity.pdbx_description
1 polymer ?
#
loop_
_entity_poly.entity_id
_entity_poly.type
_entity_poly.pdbx_seq_one_letter_code
_entity_poly.pdbx_strand_id
1 'polypeptide(L)'
;LAIVAFNGNTDVANSNLDSASKQFKEILKLDDKALVAYFSLATIEYKNNNLQAAENYLLLAYKKSKGNNKAELVTIERIVQWYLAVKQPEKLLDFIENVTKTYPDNISLQIVLVKSQLLNGNKQEAEKTLRKLIPDNKNTVLPRLMLAELLAQDKENKAEVIKLLDEVSKLTPELPNSHVIKANYLISQQDYAQAKAEINIIDSLYSKPELVKSLEGNLFLAQNEKTKAIKSYQESYQLHNNQKLLFRIVKLMQQEGQVSVAIDLLNQEIDKQPQNIALHYRIALLYQSENNNKSAINHYQKILAINPENILALNNLAWLYSIEKNPAALATAKKAYDLAPTVATVADTYGYILFQQGEAERAVKIL
;
A
#
# COMPACT_ATOMS: atom_id res chain seq x y z
N LEU A 1 -1.16 41.09 1.79
CA LEU A 1 -0.60 39.72 1.67
C LEU A 1 -1.59 38.65 2.14
N ALA A 2 -2.18 38.72 3.35
CA ALA A 2 -3.10 37.69 3.87
C ALA A 2 -4.44 37.54 3.10
N ILE A 3 -5.05 38.65 2.68
CA ILE A 3 -6.38 38.62 2.00
C ILE A 3 -6.30 38.01 0.59
N VAL A 4 -5.20 38.27 -0.15
CA VAL A 4 -5.01 37.73 -1.51
C VAL A 4 -4.67 36.23 -1.47
N ALA A 5 -3.89 35.79 -0.49
CA ALA A 5 -3.60 34.36 -0.29
C ALA A 5 -4.85 33.56 0.14
N PHE A 6 -5.77 34.18 0.88
CA PHE A 6 -7.04 33.58 1.27
C PHE A 6 -7.98 33.38 0.07
N ASN A 7 -8.14 34.40 -0.78
CA ASN A 7 -8.99 34.32 -1.98
C ASN A 7 -8.44 33.37 -3.06
N GLY A 8 -7.12 33.29 -3.22
CA GLY A 8 -6.51 32.35 -4.17
C GLY A 8 -6.75 30.88 -3.78
N ASN A 9 -6.80 30.58 -2.48
CA ASN A 9 -7.08 29.21 -2.00
C ASN A 9 -8.56 28.84 -2.10
N THR A 10 -9.48 29.80 -1.97
CA THR A 10 -10.93 29.57 -2.19
C THR A 10 -11.27 29.42 -3.67
N ASP A 11 -10.61 30.17 -4.57
CA ASP A 11 -10.81 30.05 -6.03
C ASP A 11 -10.26 28.71 -6.58
N VAL A 12 -9.17 28.18 -6.02
CA VAL A 12 -8.64 26.84 -6.35
C VAL A 12 -9.60 25.72 -5.93
N ALA A 13 -10.45 25.96 -4.93
CA ALA A 13 -11.52 25.05 -4.52
C ALA A 13 -12.79 25.22 -5.38
N ASN A 14 -13.07 26.42 -5.89
CA ASN A 14 -14.29 26.77 -6.64
C ASN A 14 -14.15 26.70 -8.19
N SER A 15 -13.13 26.01 -8.71
CA SER A 15 -12.88 25.79 -10.15
C SER A 15 -12.60 27.04 -11.03
N ASN A 16 -12.43 28.23 -10.45
CA ASN A 16 -12.00 29.42 -11.21
C ASN A 16 -10.47 29.54 -11.24
N LEU A 17 -9.84 28.61 -11.96
CA LEU A 17 -8.38 28.45 -11.99
C LEU A 17 -7.64 29.64 -12.61
N ASP A 18 -8.25 30.33 -13.58
CA ASP A 18 -7.65 31.48 -14.26
C ASP A 18 -7.58 32.73 -13.36
N SER A 19 -8.64 32.98 -12.58
CA SER A 19 -8.65 34.05 -11.58
C SER A 19 -7.58 33.81 -10.52
N ALA A 20 -7.53 32.58 -9.97
CA ALA A 20 -6.53 32.19 -8.99
C ALA A 20 -5.10 32.35 -9.53
N SER A 21 -4.85 31.92 -10.77
CA SER A 21 -3.54 32.05 -11.42
C SER A 21 -3.09 33.51 -11.52
N LYS A 22 -3.99 34.43 -11.90
CA LYS A 22 -3.70 35.87 -11.92
C LYS A 22 -3.36 36.41 -10.52
N GLN A 23 -4.15 36.05 -9.50
CA GLN A 23 -3.93 36.51 -8.13
C GLN A 23 -2.57 36.05 -7.58
N PHE A 24 -2.19 34.78 -7.78
CA PHE A 24 -0.89 34.28 -7.35
C PHE A 24 0.26 34.93 -8.11
N LYS A 25 0.10 35.24 -9.40
CA LYS A 25 1.10 36.01 -10.16
C LYS A 25 1.26 37.43 -9.63
N GLU A 26 0.19 38.10 -9.21
CA GLU A 26 0.28 39.41 -8.55
C GLU A 26 0.98 39.32 -7.18
N ILE A 27 0.74 38.25 -6.40
CA ILE A 27 1.49 38.01 -5.16
C ILE A 27 2.99 37.93 -5.46
N LEU A 28 3.40 37.22 -6.51
CA LEU A 28 4.80 37.08 -6.90
C LEU A 28 5.45 38.37 -7.39
N LYS A 29 4.68 39.36 -7.85
CA LYS A 29 5.19 40.71 -8.14
C LYS A 29 5.50 41.50 -6.87
N LEU A 30 4.76 41.24 -5.79
CA LEU A 30 4.92 41.92 -4.50
C LEU A 30 5.99 41.24 -3.62
N ASP A 31 6.03 39.91 -3.65
CA ASP A 31 6.96 39.07 -2.91
C ASP A 31 7.37 37.87 -3.76
N ASP A 32 8.56 37.97 -4.38
CA ASP A 32 9.08 36.94 -5.27
C ASP A 32 9.57 35.68 -4.52
N LYS A 33 9.55 35.68 -3.19
CA LYS A 33 9.86 34.55 -2.30
C LYS A 33 8.62 33.92 -1.66
N ALA A 34 7.41 34.37 -2.04
CA ALA A 34 6.16 33.78 -1.57
C ALA A 34 5.97 32.35 -2.13
N LEU A 35 6.57 31.35 -1.47
CA LEU A 35 6.56 29.94 -1.91
C LEU A 35 5.16 29.38 -2.13
N VAL A 36 4.20 29.80 -1.30
CA VAL A 36 2.79 29.38 -1.44
C VAL A 36 2.24 29.74 -2.82
N ALA A 37 2.58 30.92 -3.36
CA ALA A 37 2.11 31.33 -4.68
C ALA A 37 2.68 30.44 -5.80
N TYR A 38 3.96 30.05 -5.72
CA TYR A 38 4.54 29.09 -6.66
C TYR A 38 3.89 27.71 -6.56
N PHE A 39 3.66 27.20 -5.35
CA PHE A 39 3.00 25.90 -5.16
C PHE A 39 1.57 25.90 -5.70
N SER A 40 0.81 26.96 -5.45
CA SER A 40 -0.55 27.09 -5.97
C SER A 40 -0.57 27.21 -7.49
N LEU A 41 0.36 27.97 -8.10
CA LEU A 41 0.50 28.02 -9.55
C LEU A 41 0.85 26.66 -10.15
N ALA A 42 1.74 25.90 -9.51
CA ALA A 42 2.06 24.55 -9.93
C ALA A 42 0.83 23.61 -9.89
N THR A 43 0.02 23.70 -8.83
CA THR A 43 -1.24 22.93 -8.72
C THR A 43 -2.24 23.33 -9.80
N ILE A 44 -2.36 24.62 -10.12
CA ILE A 44 -3.24 25.11 -11.19
C ILE A 44 -2.80 24.55 -12.54
N GLU A 45 -1.51 24.66 -12.88
CA GLU A 45 -1.00 24.12 -14.15
C GLU A 45 -1.17 22.60 -14.25
N TYR A 46 -0.98 21.88 -13.13
CA TYR A 46 -1.24 20.43 -13.08
C TYR A 46 -2.72 20.12 -13.37
N LYS A 47 -3.67 20.85 -12.78
CA LYS A 47 -5.11 20.70 -13.07
C LYS A 47 -5.46 21.02 -14.53
N ASN A 48 -4.69 21.92 -15.16
CA ASN A 48 -4.82 22.25 -16.58
C ASN A 48 -4.08 21.25 -17.50
N ASN A 49 -3.58 20.13 -16.98
CA ASN A 49 -2.77 19.14 -17.70
C ASN A 49 -1.44 19.68 -18.26
N ASN A 50 -0.96 20.83 -17.78
CA ASN A 50 0.30 21.44 -18.16
C ASN A 50 1.44 21.01 -17.24
N LEU A 51 1.84 19.73 -17.32
CA LEU A 51 2.85 19.14 -16.42
C LEU A 51 4.18 19.90 -16.42
N GLN A 52 4.65 20.34 -17.59
CA GLN A 52 5.92 21.08 -17.70
C GLN A 52 5.86 22.45 -17.01
N ALA A 53 4.72 23.15 -17.11
CA ALA A 53 4.55 24.45 -16.46
C ALA A 53 4.46 24.29 -14.93
N ALA A 54 3.79 23.22 -14.46
CA ALA A 54 3.74 22.88 -13.05
C ALA A 54 5.14 22.62 -12.47
N GLU A 55 5.95 21.81 -13.16
CA GLU A 55 7.34 21.53 -12.82
C GLU A 55 8.17 22.83 -12.72
N ASN A 56 8.05 23.70 -13.72
CA ASN A 56 8.79 24.96 -13.76
C ASN A 56 8.49 25.84 -12.53
N TYR A 57 7.23 25.96 -12.10
CA TYR A 57 6.89 26.73 -10.90
C TYR A 57 7.48 26.12 -9.62
N LEU A 58 7.51 24.79 -9.51
CA LEU A 58 8.13 24.12 -8.36
C LEU A 58 9.64 24.34 -8.31
N LEU A 59 10.33 24.23 -9.46
CA LEU A 59 11.77 24.48 -9.55
C LEU A 59 12.11 25.97 -9.31
N LEU A 60 11.23 26.89 -9.75
CA LEU A 60 11.35 28.31 -9.41
C LEU A 60 11.19 28.55 -7.91
N ALA A 61 10.21 27.91 -7.26
CA ALA A 61 10.07 27.95 -5.80
C ALA A 61 11.36 27.51 -5.12
N TYR A 62 11.98 26.43 -5.60
CA TYR A 62 13.24 25.92 -5.04
C TYR A 62 14.36 26.96 -5.18
N LYS A 63 14.52 27.53 -6.38
CA LYS A 63 15.49 28.60 -6.62
C LYS A 63 15.26 29.82 -5.71
N LYS A 64 14.02 30.20 -5.45
CA LYS A 64 13.66 31.36 -4.61
C LYS A 64 13.81 31.09 -3.11
N SER A 65 13.70 29.83 -2.72
CA SER A 65 13.92 29.40 -1.33
C SER A 65 15.40 29.40 -0.91
N LYS A 66 16.34 29.47 -1.88
CA LYS A 66 17.79 29.43 -1.63
C LYS A 66 18.26 30.44 -0.58
N GLY A 67 19.11 29.96 0.34
CA GLY A 67 19.63 30.75 1.46
C GLY A 67 18.74 30.73 2.70
N ASN A 68 17.59 30.06 2.65
CA ASN A 68 16.74 29.76 3.81
C ASN A 68 16.53 28.25 3.92
N ASN A 69 17.33 27.60 4.77
CA ASN A 69 17.33 26.13 4.91
C ASN A 69 15.93 25.55 5.17
N LYS A 70 15.10 26.21 5.99
CA LYS A 70 13.74 25.72 6.27
C LYS A 70 12.86 25.80 5.03
N ALA A 71 12.93 26.90 4.30
CA ALA A 71 12.19 27.10 3.05
C ALA A 71 12.66 26.13 1.95
N GLU A 72 13.97 25.87 1.87
CA GLU A 72 14.54 24.91 0.92
C GLU A 72 14.02 23.50 1.18
N LEU A 73 14.06 23.03 2.43
CA LEU A 73 13.59 21.68 2.80
C LEU A 73 12.10 21.48 2.50
N VAL A 74 11.25 22.46 2.85
CA VAL A 74 9.80 22.42 2.52
C VAL A 74 9.59 22.32 1.00
N THR A 75 10.40 23.04 0.23
CA THR A 75 10.28 23.04 -1.23
C THR A 75 10.78 21.74 -1.85
N ILE A 76 11.89 21.19 -1.35
CA ILE A 76 12.41 19.88 -1.75
C ILE A 76 11.34 18.81 -1.50
N GLU A 77 10.72 18.79 -0.32
CA GLU A 77 9.66 17.84 0.00
C GLU A 77 8.48 17.94 -0.99
N ARG A 78 8.05 19.17 -1.31
CA ARG A 78 6.97 19.40 -2.28
C ARG A 78 7.31 18.88 -3.67
N ILE A 79 8.55 19.10 -4.14
CA ILE A 79 9.02 18.61 -5.45
C ILE A 79 9.08 17.07 -5.46
N VAL A 80 9.61 16.46 -4.40
CA VAL A 80 9.68 14.99 -4.27
C VAL A 80 8.29 14.38 -4.33
N GLN A 81 7.33 14.91 -3.56
CA GLN A 81 5.94 14.45 -3.59
C GLN A 81 5.31 14.60 -4.99
N TRP A 82 5.62 15.70 -5.69
CA TRP A 82 5.10 15.95 -7.03
C TRP A 82 5.63 14.92 -8.04
N TYR A 83 6.95 14.70 -8.13
CA TYR A 83 7.51 13.72 -9.06
C TYR A 83 7.00 12.30 -8.81
N LEU A 84 6.80 11.91 -7.54
CA LEU A 84 6.18 10.63 -7.19
C LEU A 84 4.73 10.54 -7.67
N ALA A 85 3.94 11.60 -7.51
CA ALA A 85 2.55 11.65 -7.94
C ALA A 85 2.41 11.58 -9.47
N VAL A 86 3.26 12.28 -10.21
CA VAL A 86 3.28 12.25 -11.69
C VAL A 86 4.06 11.07 -12.27
N LYS A 87 4.55 10.16 -11.40
CA LYS A 87 5.30 8.94 -11.77
C LYS A 87 6.49 9.21 -12.69
N GLN A 88 7.30 10.22 -12.36
CA GLN A 88 8.54 10.54 -13.08
C GLN A 88 9.77 10.20 -12.22
N PRO A 89 10.15 8.92 -12.09
CA PRO A 89 11.22 8.47 -11.20
C PRO A 89 12.61 8.94 -11.64
N GLU A 90 12.87 9.09 -12.94
CA GLU A 90 14.16 9.55 -13.48
C GLU A 90 14.42 11.01 -13.07
N LYS A 91 13.45 11.89 -13.29
CA LYS A 91 13.55 13.30 -12.89
C LYS A 91 13.66 13.48 -11.38
N LEU A 92 12.98 12.64 -10.60
CA LEU A 92 13.13 12.62 -9.14
C LEU A 92 14.58 12.30 -8.74
N LEU A 93 15.18 11.30 -9.38
CA LEU A 93 16.56 10.89 -9.12
C LEU A 93 17.53 12.02 -9.44
N ASP A 94 17.44 12.61 -10.64
CA ASP A 94 18.30 13.72 -11.05
C ASP A 94 18.19 14.92 -10.09
N PHE A 95 16.96 15.25 -9.67
CA PHE A 95 16.73 16.33 -8.72
C PHE A 95 17.36 16.03 -7.36
N ILE A 96 17.05 14.86 -6.77
CA ILE A 96 17.50 14.54 -5.42
C ILE A 96 19.01 14.31 -5.35
N GLU A 97 19.65 13.78 -6.39
CA GLU A 97 21.11 13.66 -6.49
C GLU A 97 21.82 15.02 -6.42
N ASN A 98 21.25 16.05 -7.04
CA ASN A 98 21.80 17.40 -6.96
C ASN A 98 21.54 18.05 -5.59
N VAL A 99 20.38 17.78 -5.00
CA VAL A 99 20.03 18.24 -3.65
C VAL A 99 20.97 17.64 -2.60
N THR A 100 21.23 16.33 -2.64
CA THR A 100 22.08 15.65 -1.65
C THR A 100 23.54 16.06 -1.72
N LYS A 101 24.04 16.55 -2.86
CA LYS A 101 25.37 17.20 -2.94
C LYS A 101 25.45 18.47 -2.08
N THR A 102 24.34 19.20 -1.94
CA THR A 102 24.26 20.42 -1.11
C THR A 102 24.00 20.08 0.36
N TYR A 103 23.28 18.97 0.62
CA TYR A 103 22.93 18.51 1.96
C TYR A 103 23.49 17.10 2.24
N PRO A 104 24.82 16.89 2.18
CA PRO A 104 25.41 15.56 2.28
C PRO A 104 25.09 14.85 3.60
N ASP A 105 25.00 15.61 4.69
CA ASP A 105 24.75 15.08 6.04
C ASP A 105 23.26 14.93 6.40
N ASN A 106 22.34 15.36 5.52
CA ASN A 106 20.91 15.24 5.78
C ASN A 106 20.45 13.80 5.48
N ILE A 107 20.39 12.98 6.51
CA ILE A 107 20.01 11.56 6.41
C ILE A 107 18.66 11.40 5.73
N SER A 108 17.65 12.22 6.04
CA SER A 108 16.32 12.11 5.42
C SER A 108 16.38 12.29 3.89
N LEU A 109 17.18 13.24 3.40
CA LEU A 109 17.37 13.45 1.96
C LEU A 109 18.19 12.33 1.32
N GLN A 110 19.17 11.78 2.02
CA GLN A 110 19.91 10.59 1.57
C GLN A 110 19.00 9.36 1.48
N ILE A 111 18.03 9.21 2.39
CA ILE A 111 17.01 8.15 2.31
C ILE A 111 16.10 8.36 1.09
N VAL A 112 15.73 9.61 0.76
CA VAL A 112 14.97 9.89 -0.47
C VAL A 112 15.81 9.55 -1.71
N LEU A 113 17.12 9.82 -1.70
CA LEU A 113 18.03 9.40 -2.77
C LEU A 113 18.04 7.89 -2.93
N VAL A 114 18.21 7.12 -1.84
CA VAL A 114 18.16 5.66 -1.88
C VAL A 114 16.84 5.15 -2.47
N LYS A 115 15.70 5.68 -2.00
CA LYS A 115 14.38 5.32 -2.54
C LYS A 115 14.27 5.64 -4.03
N SER A 116 14.79 6.78 -4.47
CA SER A 116 14.78 7.20 -5.87
C SER A 116 15.67 6.30 -6.73
N GLN A 117 16.85 5.90 -6.24
CA GLN A 117 17.72 4.93 -6.90
C GLN A 117 17.01 3.58 -7.07
N LEU A 118 16.36 3.08 -6.01
CA LEU A 118 15.61 1.82 -6.06
C LEU A 118 14.41 1.87 -7.03
N LEU A 119 13.67 2.99 -7.07
CA LEU A 119 12.57 3.18 -8.01
C LEU A 119 13.03 3.15 -9.48
N ASN A 120 14.27 3.55 -9.75
CA ASN A 120 14.89 3.49 -11.08
C ASN A 120 15.66 2.18 -11.33
N GLY A 121 15.59 1.21 -10.42
CA GLY A 121 16.32 -0.07 -10.56
C GLY A 121 17.83 0.00 -10.27
N ASN A 122 18.34 1.15 -9.82
CA ASN A 122 19.76 1.39 -9.54
C ASN A 122 20.19 0.80 -8.19
N LYS A 123 20.06 -0.52 -8.03
CA LYS A 123 20.31 -1.24 -6.76
C LYS A 123 21.73 -1.06 -6.21
N GLN A 124 22.75 -1.10 -7.08
CA GLN A 124 24.15 -0.97 -6.67
C GLN A 124 24.47 0.42 -6.08
N GLU A 125 23.94 1.49 -6.68
CA GLU A 125 24.12 2.84 -6.14
C GLU A 125 23.30 3.07 -4.87
N ALA A 126 22.11 2.46 -4.76
CA ALA A 126 21.35 2.42 -3.52
C ALA A 126 22.12 1.75 -2.38
N GLU A 127 22.72 0.60 -2.65
CA GLU A 127 23.58 -0.12 -1.69
C GLU A 127 24.77 0.74 -1.25
N LYS A 128 25.50 1.31 -2.19
CA LYS A 128 26.65 2.19 -1.93
C LYS A 128 26.26 3.40 -1.08
N THR A 129 25.09 3.99 -1.36
CA THR A 129 24.57 5.11 -0.59
C THR A 129 24.20 4.67 0.83
N LEU A 130 23.51 3.55 1.00
CA LEU A 130 23.16 2.99 2.30
C LEU A 130 24.40 2.67 3.14
N ARG A 131 25.43 2.06 2.56
CA ARG A 131 26.70 1.77 3.25
C ARG A 131 27.36 3.04 3.80
N LYS A 132 27.32 4.15 3.04
CA LYS A 132 27.82 5.46 3.52
C LYS A 132 27.01 6.04 4.69
N LEU A 133 25.73 5.67 4.81
CA LEU A 133 24.84 6.11 5.89
C LEU A 133 24.97 5.27 7.17
N ILE A 134 25.79 4.22 7.15
CA ILE A 134 26.06 3.33 8.28
C ILE A 134 27.53 3.47 8.73
N PRO A 135 27.96 4.59 9.34
CA PRO A 135 29.23 4.62 10.06
C PRO A 135 29.14 3.87 11.38
N ASP A 136 30.29 3.41 11.87
CA ASP A 136 30.46 2.88 13.22
C ASP A 136 30.02 3.95 14.24
N ASN A 137 29.11 3.58 15.14
CA ASN A 137 28.58 4.39 16.26
C ASN A 137 27.50 5.44 15.97
N LYS A 138 26.98 5.58 14.73
CA LYS A 138 25.73 6.35 14.51
C LYS A 138 24.52 5.46 14.79
N ASN A 139 23.58 5.91 15.64
CA ASN A 139 22.29 5.26 15.91
C ASN A 139 21.34 5.35 14.69
N THR A 140 21.76 4.77 13.56
CA THR A 140 21.07 4.80 12.28
C THR A 140 20.41 3.45 12.00
N VAL A 141 19.21 3.26 12.57
CA VAL A 141 18.42 2.03 12.41
C VAL A 141 17.89 1.87 10.98
N LEU A 142 17.27 2.91 10.40
CA LEU A 142 16.60 2.81 9.11
C LEU A 142 17.54 2.44 7.95
N PRO A 143 18.73 3.05 7.77
CA PRO A 143 19.66 2.62 6.73
C PRO A 143 20.10 1.14 6.86
N ARG A 144 20.31 0.64 8.08
CA ARG A 144 20.65 -0.77 8.31
C ARG A 144 19.53 -1.70 7.88
N LEU A 145 18.28 -1.36 8.22
CA LEU A 145 17.11 -2.13 7.79
C LEU A 145 16.94 -2.13 6.26
N MET A 146 17.08 -0.97 5.61
CA MET A 146 16.99 -0.87 4.15
C MET A 146 18.12 -1.64 3.45
N LEU A 147 19.34 -1.62 4.00
CA LEU A 147 20.45 -2.40 3.46
C LEU A 147 20.22 -3.91 3.64
N ALA A 148 19.76 -4.32 4.82
CA ALA A 148 19.40 -5.72 5.08
C ALA A 148 18.31 -6.21 4.11
N GLU A 149 17.27 -5.41 3.87
CA GLU A 149 16.21 -5.73 2.90
C GLU A 149 16.73 -5.82 1.46
N LEU A 150 17.60 -4.89 1.05
CA LEU A 150 18.20 -4.89 -0.28
C LEU A 150 19.06 -6.13 -0.51
N LEU A 151 19.90 -6.48 0.46
CA LEU A 151 20.82 -7.63 0.40
C LEU A 151 20.09 -8.97 0.56
N ALA A 152 18.96 -9.02 1.26
CA ALA A 152 18.18 -10.24 1.49
C ALA A 152 17.66 -10.92 0.21
N GLN A 153 17.69 -10.23 -0.93
CA GLN A 153 17.35 -10.81 -2.23
C GLN A 153 18.35 -11.87 -2.70
N ASP A 154 19.60 -11.77 -2.26
CA ASP A 154 20.66 -12.71 -2.60
C ASP A 154 21.00 -13.59 -1.38
N LYS A 155 21.03 -14.90 -1.60
CA LYS A 155 21.35 -15.87 -0.54
C LYS A 155 22.81 -15.77 -0.10
N GLU A 156 23.70 -15.30 -0.96
CA GLU A 156 25.12 -15.13 -0.65
C GLU A 156 25.34 -14.09 0.46
N ASN A 157 24.45 -13.11 0.57
CA ASN A 157 24.55 -12.03 1.56
C ASN A 157 23.99 -12.39 2.95
N LYS A 158 23.64 -13.66 3.20
CA LYS A 158 22.99 -14.09 4.45
C LYS A 158 23.72 -13.65 5.72
N ALA A 159 25.04 -13.80 5.76
CA ALA A 159 25.84 -13.42 6.93
C ALA A 159 25.78 -11.90 7.20
N GLU A 160 25.82 -11.10 6.15
CA GLU A 160 25.74 -9.64 6.26
C GLU A 160 24.34 -9.17 6.68
N VAL A 161 23.28 -9.75 6.11
CA VAL A 161 21.90 -9.47 6.51
C VAL A 161 21.70 -9.74 8.00
N ILE A 162 22.17 -10.90 8.48
CA ILE A 162 22.10 -11.25 9.90
C ILE A 162 22.87 -10.25 10.76
N LYS A 163 24.11 -9.89 10.36
CA LYS A 163 24.93 -8.90 11.07
C LYS A 163 24.21 -7.56 11.19
N LEU A 164 23.62 -7.05 10.10
CA LEU A 164 22.90 -5.78 10.10
C LEU A 164 21.68 -5.82 11.05
N LEU A 165 20.95 -6.92 11.08
CA LEU A 165 19.80 -7.10 11.97
C LEU A 165 20.22 -7.24 13.44
N ASP A 166 21.37 -7.84 13.72
CA ASP A 166 21.98 -7.92 15.05
C ASP A 166 22.50 -6.55 15.53
N GLU A 167 22.97 -5.70 14.63
CA GLU A 167 23.27 -4.30 14.97
C GLU A 167 22.00 -3.53 15.30
N VAL A 168 20.91 -3.73 14.54
CA VAL A 168 19.62 -3.09 14.84
C VAL A 168 19.07 -3.55 16.19
N SER A 169 19.13 -4.84 16.52
CA SER A 169 18.65 -5.34 17.82
C SER A 169 19.42 -4.73 19.00
N LYS A 170 20.72 -4.46 18.85
CA LYS A 170 21.52 -3.74 19.86
C LYS A 170 21.14 -2.27 20.01
N LEU A 171 20.71 -1.62 18.92
CA LEU A 171 20.30 -0.21 18.92
C LEU A 171 18.87 -0.01 19.45
N THR A 172 18.00 -1.01 19.30
CA THR A 172 16.61 -0.99 19.77
C THR A 172 16.27 -2.25 20.58
N PRO A 173 16.97 -2.50 21.72
CA PRO A 173 16.80 -3.73 22.49
C PRO A 173 15.40 -3.90 23.07
N GLU A 174 14.65 -2.82 23.23
CA GLU A 174 13.28 -2.77 23.74
C GLU A 174 12.22 -3.16 22.70
N LEU A 175 12.58 -3.23 21.41
CA LEU A 175 11.66 -3.53 20.32
C LEU A 175 11.91 -4.94 19.75
N PRO A 176 10.85 -5.75 19.56
CA PRO A 176 11.00 -7.07 18.93
C PRO A 176 11.29 -6.99 17.42
N ASN A 177 11.19 -5.81 16.80
CA ASN A 177 11.13 -5.63 15.36
C ASN A 177 12.33 -6.22 14.61
N SER A 178 13.55 -6.06 15.12
CA SER A 178 14.76 -6.66 14.55
C SER A 178 14.70 -8.18 14.54
N HIS A 179 14.32 -8.78 15.67
CA HIS A 179 14.17 -10.23 15.82
C HIS A 179 13.04 -10.76 14.93
N VAL A 180 11.93 -10.03 14.78
CA VAL A 180 10.83 -10.38 13.86
C VAL A 180 11.31 -10.41 12.41
N ILE A 181 12.04 -9.37 11.98
CA ILE A 181 12.58 -9.30 10.61
C ILE A 181 13.59 -10.43 10.39
N LYS A 182 14.48 -10.67 11.36
CA LYS A 182 15.49 -11.73 11.31
C LYS A 182 14.86 -13.12 11.26
N ALA A 183 13.85 -13.40 12.09
CA ALA A 183 13.12 -14.66 12.08
C ALA A 183 12.45 -14.92 10.71
N ASN A 184 11.74 -13.93 10.16
CA ASN A 184 11.09 -14.08 8.85
C ASN A 184 12.11 -14.24 7.72
N TYR A 185 13.23 -13.52 7.77
CA TYR A 185 14.33 -13.70 6.83
C TYR A 185 14.88 -15.13 6.89
N LEU A 186 15.20 -15.64 8.09
CA LEU A 186 15.70 -17.00 8.28
C LEU A 186 14.69 -18.07 7.82
N ILE A 187 13.39 -17.86 8.07
CA ILE A 187 12.31 -18.71 7.53
C ILE A 187 12.33 -18.73 6.00
N SER A 188 12.48 -17.57 5.35
CA SER A 188 12.57 -17.49 3.88
C SER A 188 13.81 -18.18 3.31
N GLN A 189 14.88 -18.24 4.10
CA GLN A 189 16.12 -18.95 3.78
C GLN A 189 16.10 -20.44 4.19
N GLN A 190 14.96 -20.94 4.68
CA GLN A 190 14.78 -22.30 5.19
C GLN A 190 15.70 -22.65 6.37
N ASP A 191 16.26 -21.66 7.06
CA ASP A 191 17.05 -21.84 8.28
C ASP A 191 16.12 -21.85 9.50
N TYR A 192 15.36 -22.94 9.60
CA TYR A 192 14.32 -23.11 10.60
C TYR A 192 14.86 -23.16 12.03
N ALA A 193 16.08 -23.65 12.22
CA ALA A 193 16.71 -23.74 13.53
C ALA A 193 17.02 -22.34 14.09
N GLN A 194 17.69 -21.49 13.30
CA GLN A 194 17.96 -20.12 13.73
C GLN A 194 16.67 -19.30 13.82
N ALA A 195 15.71 -19.50 12.91
CA ALA A 195 14.41 -18.83 13.00
C ALA A 195 13.71 -19.15 14.32
N LYS A 196 13.71 -20.42 14.75
CA LYS A 196 13.11 -20.81 16.04
C LYS A 196 13.85 -20.20 17.22
N ALA A 197 15.18 -20.10 17.17
CA ALA A 197 15.96 -19.42 18.20
C ALA A 197 15.56 -17.95 18.34
N GLU A 198 15.41 -17.22 17.23
CA GLU A 198 14.93 -15.83 17.24
C GLU A 198 13.50 -15.70 17.81
N ILE A 199 12.60 -16.65 17.47
CA ILE A 199 11.25 -16.67 18.03
C ILE A 199 11.28 -16.87 19.55
N ASN A 200 12.16 -17.74 20.06
CA ASN A 200 12.30 -17.97 21.50
C ASN A 200 12.86 -16.74 22.22
N ILE A 201 13.78 -16.01 21.60
CA ILE A 201 14.27 -14.72 22.11
C ILE A 201 13.09 -13.75 22.24
N ILE A 202 12.22 -13.68 21.23
CA ILE A 202 11.07 -12.77 21.26
C ILE A 202 10.13 -13.11 22.43
N ASP A 203 9.84 -14.40 22.62
CA ASP A 203 8.99 -14.91 23.70
C ASP A 203 9.54 -14.55 25.08
N SER A 204 10.87 -14.66 25.23
CA SER A 204 11.55 -14.43 26.50
C SER A 204 11.66 -12.94 26.86
N LEU A 205 11.83 -12.06 25.86
CA LEU A 205 12.18 -10.66 26.10
C LEU A 205 11.00 -9.68 26.03
N TYR A 206 9.99 -9.92 25.19
CA TYR A 206 9.04 -8.85 24.81
C TYR A 206 7.63 -9.00 25.35
N SER A 207 7.29 -10.08 26.06
CA SER A 207 5.92 -10.33 26.56
C SER A 207 4.83 -10.12 25.49
N LYS A 208 5.08 -10.62 24.27
CA LYS A 208 4.20 -10.51 23.08
C LYS A 208 3.80 -11.90 22.58
N PRO A 209 2.99 -12.66 23.34
CA PRO A 209 2.64 -14.04 22.99
C PRO A 209 1.90 -14.12 21.64
N GLU A 210 1.09 -13.12 21.29
CA GLU A 210 0.40 -13.06 20.00
C GLU A 210 1.37 -13.02 18.82
N LEU A 211 2.48 -12.30 18.97
CA LEU A 211 3.52 -12.18 17.95
C LEU A 211 4.30 -13.48 17.81
N VAL A 212 4.67 -14.09 18.94
CA VAL A 212 5.34 -15.39 18.98
C VAL A 212 4.52 -16.44 18.24
N LYS A 213 3.22 -16.56 18.57
CA LYS A 213 2.31 -17.48 17.90
C LYS A 213 2.16 -17.22 16.40
N SER A 214 2.17 -15.95 15.99
CA SER A 214 2.16 -15.59 14.56
C SER A 214 3.43 -16.07 13.84
N LEU A 215 4.60 -15.90 14.46
CA LEU A 215 5.87 -16.33 13.88
C LEU A 215 6.03 -17.85 13.88
N GLU A 216 5.55 -18.54 14.91
CA GLU A 216 5.46 -20.01 14.91
C GLU A 216 4.59 -20.50 13.75
N GLY A 217 3.46 -19.84 13.51
CA GLY A 217 2.63 -20.11 12.35
C GLY A 217 3.36 -19.89 11.02
N ASN A 218 4.19 -18.84 10.90
CA ASN A 218 5.02 -18.60 9.71
C ASN A 218 6.03 -19.72 9.51
N LEU A 219 6.71 -20.12 10.59
CA LEU A 219 7.72 -21.17 10.58
C LEU A 219 7.11 -22.51 10.15
N PHE A 220 6.02 -22.94 10.79
CA PHE A 220 5.34 -24.19 10.43
C PHE A 220 4.82 -24.17 8.99
N LEU A 221 4.32 -23.02 8.52
CA LEU A 221 3.85 -22.91 7.14
C LEU A 221 5.00 -23.09 6.14
N ALA A 222 6.18 -22.52 6.40
CA ALA A 222 7.35 -22.69 5.55
C ALA A 222 7.88 -24.14 5.57
N GLN A 223 7.71 -24.84 6.69
CA GLN A 223 7.99 -26.28 6.82
C GLN A 223 6.94 -27.18 6.16
N ASN A 224 5.92 -26.59 5.51
CA ASN A 224 4.76 -27.29 4.94
C ASN A 224 3.90 -28.02 6.00
N GLU A 225 4.03 -27.66 7.28
CA GLU A 225 3.25 -28.19 8.40
C GLU A 225 1.97 -27.38 8.62
N LYS A 226 1.11 -27.34 7.59
CA LYS A 226 -0.05 -26.43 7.53
C LYS A 226 -1.02 -26.56 8.71
N THR A 227 -1.27 -27.78 9.20
CA THR A 227 -2.14 -28.00 10.38
C THR A 227 -1.59 -27.31 11.63
N LYS A 228 -0.27 -27.42 11.87
CA LYS A 228 0.38 -26.72 13.00
C LYS A 228 0.38 -25.21 12.78
N ALA A 229 0.60 -24.76 11.53
CA ALA A 229 0.55 -23.36 11.18
C ALA A 229 -0.84 -22.75 11.47
N ILE A 230 -1.92 -23.40 11.04
CA ILE A 230 -3.31 -22.99 11.31
C ILE A 230 -3.53 -22.88 12.82
N LYS A 231 -3.13 -23.90 13.60
CA LYS A 231 -3.27 -23.88 15.06
C LYS A 231 -2.53 -22.70 15.70
N SER A 232 -1.25 -22.48 15.36
CA SER A 232 -0.48 -21.35 15.90
C SER A 232 -1.07 -20.00 15.50
N TYR A 233 -1.56 -19.85 14.28
CA TYR A 233 -2.26 -18.63 13.87
C TYR A 233 -3.58 -18.43 14.61
N GLN A 234 -4.35 -19.49 14.90
CA GLN A 234 -5.56 -19.40 15.71
C GLN A 234 -5.25 -18.97 17.15
N GLU A 235 -4.21 -19.53 17.77
CA GLU A 235 -3.74 -19.10 19.10
C GLU A 235 -3.33 -17.62 19.08
N SER A 236 -2.59 -17.17 18.06
CA SER A 236 -2.24 -15.76 17.85
C SER A 236 -3.49 -14.87 17.70
N TYR A 237 -4.48 -15.32 16.91
CA TYR A 237 -5.73 -14.59 16.70
C TYR A 237 -6.57 -14.46 17.97
N GLN A 238 -6.63 -15.50 18.79
CA GLN A 238 -7.34 -15.48 20.07
C GLN A 238 -6.74 -14.49 21.07
N LEU A 239 -5.42 -14.31 21.04
CA LEU A 239 -4.72 -13.33 21.89
C LEU A 239 -4.92 -11.90 21.40
N HIS A 240 -4.94 -11.70 20.08
CA HIS A 240 -5.18 -10.40 19.48
C HIS A 240 -5.94 -10.52 18.15
N ASN A 241 -7.20 -10.07 18.15
CA ASN A 241 -8.07 -10.10 16.98
C ASN A 241 -7.46 -9.26 15.84
N ASN A 242 -6.96 -9.94 14.82
CA ASN A 242 -6.39 -9.32 13.63
C ASN A 242 -7.06 -9.89 12.37
N GLN A 243 -7.82 -9.06 11.67
CA GLN A 243 -8.60 -9.48 10.51
C GLN A 243 -7.73 -10.00 9.35
N LYS A 244 -6.52 -9.45 9.17
CA LYS A 244 -5.58 -9.95 8.15
C LYS A 244 -5.12 -11.38 8.48
N LEU A 245 -4.86 -11.65 9.76
CA LEU A 245 -4.52 -12.99 10.24
C LEU A 245 -5.70 -13.96 10.10
N LEU A 246 -6.91 -13.55 10.47
CA LEU A 246 -8.13 -14.33 10.26
C LEU A 246 -8.28 -14.78 8.80
N PHE A 247 -8.12 -13.86 7.85
CA PHE A 247 -8.23 -14.21 6.43
C PHE A 247 -7.10 -15.13 5.94
N ARG A 248 -5.92 -15.06 6.56
CA ARG A 248 -4.84 -16.02 6.30
C ARG A 248 -5.20 -17.41 6.82
N ILE A 249 -5.74 -17.52 8.03
CA ILE A 249 -6.22 -18.78 8.62
C ILE A 249 -7.28 -19.40 7.71
N VAL A 250 -8.30 -18.63 7.33
CA VAL A 250 -9.39 -19.07 6.45
C VAL A 250 -8.86 -19.57 5.10
N LYS A 251 -7.93 -18.83 4.48
CA LYS A 251 -7.33 -19.26 3.21
C LYS A 251 -6.59 -20.59 3.36
N LEU A 252 -5.85 -20.78 4.45
CA LEU A 252 -5.16 -22.04 4.72
C LEU A 252 -6.15 -23.18 4.97
N MET A 253 -7.21 -22.94 5.75
CA MET A 253 -8.28 -23.92 5.95
C MET A 253 -8.94 -24.33 4.64
N GLN A 254 -9.23 -23.37 3.75
CA GLN A 254 -9.76 -23.66 2.42
C GLN A 254 -8.81 -24.55 1.60
N GLN A 255 -7.51 -24.26 1.62
CA GLN A 255 -6.51 -25.07 0.91
C GLN A 255 -6.38 -26.50 1.46
N GLU A 256 -6.72 -26.71 2.74
CA GLU A 256 -6.74 -28.02 3.39
C GLU A 256 -8.12 -28.69 3.35
N GLY A 257 -9.08 -28.16 2.57
CA GLY A 257 -10.44 -28.70 2.45
C GLY A 257 -11.35 -28.46 3.66
N GLN A 258 -10.91 -27.67 4.64
CA GLN A 258 -11.65 -27.36 5.86
C GLN A 258 -12.62 -26.18 5.67
N VAL A 259 -13.34 -26.15 4.54
CA VAL A 259 -14.16 -24.99 4.14
C VAL A 259 -15.31 -24.75 5.12
N SER A 260 -16.00 -25.80 5.59
CA SER A 260 -17.07 -25.67 6.58
C SER A 260 -16.57 -25.02 7.88
N VAL A 261 -15.43 -25.48 8.40
CA VAL A 261 -14.82 -24.94 9.63
C VAL A 261 -14.43 -23.46 9.44
N ALA A 262 -13.92 -23.12 8.25
CA ALA A 262 -13.57 -21.74 7.93
C ALA A 262 -14.80 -20.82 7.88
N ILE A 263 -15.93 -21.31 7.34
CA ILE A 263 -17.20 -20.59 7.31
C ILE A 263 -17.75 -20.40 8.73
N ASP A 264 -17.70 -21.44 9.58
CA ASP A 264 -18.15 -21.35 10.97
C ASP A 264 -17.33 -20.32 11.76
N LEU A 265 -16.01 -20.32 11.60
CA LEU A 265 -15.13 -19.31 12.20
C LEU A 265 -15.50 -17.89 11.75
N LEU A 266 -15.78 -17.68 10.45
CA LEU A 266 -16.20 -16.38 9.95
C LEU A 266 -17.58 -15.97 10.45
N ASN A 267 -18.52 -16.90 10.59
CA ASN A 267 -19.84 -16.62 11.15
C ASN A 267 -19.75 -16.14 12.60
N GLN A 268 -18.90 -16.77 13.43
CA GLN A 268 -18.63 -16.30 14.80
C GLN A 268 -18.10 -14.87 14.86
N GLU A 269 -17.32 -14.45 13.86
CA GLU A 269 -16.83 -13.07 13.76
C GLU A 269 -17.88 -12.11 13.21
N ILE A 270 -18.77 -12.57 12.32
CA ILE A 270 -19.93 -11.81 11.85
C ILE A 270 -20.92 -11.55 12.99
N ASP A 271 -21.12 -12.49 13.91
CA ASP A 271 -22.00 -12.29 15.06
C ASP A 271 -21.54 -11.11 15.94
N LYS A 272 -20.22 -10.88 16.01
CA LYS A 272 -19.61 -9.73 16.70
C LYS A 272 -19.64 -8.46 15.84
N GLN A 273 -19.56 -8.60 14.52
CA GLN A 273 -19.46 -7.48 13.57
C GLN A 273 -20.41 -7.67 12.37
N PRO A 274 -21.73 -7.54 12.56
CA PRO A 274 -22.72 -7.92 11.53
C PRO A 274 -22.68 -7.06 10.27
N GLN A 275 -22.02 -5.90 10.32
CA GLN A 275 -21.88 -4.98 9.18
C GLN A 275 -20.48 -5.02 8.54
N ASN A 276 -19.62 -5.97 8.93
CA ASN A 276 -18.28 -6.07 8.36
C ASN A 276 -18.36 -6.69 6.94
N ILE A 277 -18.35 -5.80 5.94
CA ILE A 277 -18.39 -6.14 4.50
C ILE A 277 -17.33 -7.19 4.13
N ALA A 278 -16.12 -7.08 4.69
CA ALA A 278 -15.02 -7.98 4.32
C ALA A 278 -15.23 -9.40 4.85
N LEU A 279 -15.91 -9.59 5.99
CA LEU A 279 -16.29 -10.91 6.48
C LEU A 279 -17.35 -11.55 5.58
N HIS A 280 -18.41 -10.79 5.23
CA HIS A 280 -19.41 -11.28 4.28
C HIS A 280 -18.81 -11.64 2.92
N TYR A 281 -17.88 -10.81 2.42
CA TYR A 281 -17.20 -11.06 1.16
C TYR A 281 -16.37 -12.35 1.22
N ARG A 282 -15.64 -12.57 2.33
CA ARG A 282 -14.85 -13.78 2.50
C ARG A 282 -15.72 -15.04 2.52
N ILE A 283 -16.85 -15.02 3.23
CA ILE A 283 -17.80 -16.16 3.23
C ILE A 283 -18.40 -16.38 1.85
N ALA A 284 -18.80 -15.32 1.15
CA ALA A 284 -19.35 -15.43 -0.20
C ALA A 284 -18.37 -16.12 -1.15
N LEU A 285 -17.08 -15.76 -1.10
CA LEU A 285 -16.04 -16.42 -1.89
C LEU A 285 -15.87 -17.92 -1.55
N LEU A 286 -15.96 -18.30 -0.27
CA LEU A 286 -15.89 -19.71 0.13
C LEU A 286 -17.10 -20.50 -0.39
N TYR A 287 -18.30 -19.94 -0.29
CA TYR A 287 -19.49 -20.59 -0.87
C TYR A 287 -19.39 -20.69 -2.40
N GLN A 288 -18.84 -19.68 -3.08
CA GLN A 288 -18.59 -19.77 -4.53
C GLN A 288 -17.58 -20.87 -4.88
N SER A 289 -16.50 -21.05 -4.11
CA SER A 289 -15.54 -22.13 -4.39
C SER A 289 -16.16 -23.52 -4.23
N GLU A 290 -17.19 -23.65 -3.40
CA GLU A 290 -17.98 -24.88 -3.22
C GLU A 290 -19.17 -24.99 -4.19
N ASN A 291 -19.29 -24.09 -5.18
CA ASN A 291 -20.45 -23.97 -6.08
C ASN A 291 -21.79 -23.78 -5.36
N ASN A 292 -21.79 -23.36 -4.09
CA ASN A 292 -22.99 -23.02 -3.34
C ASN A 292 -23.41 -21.58 -3.64
N ASN A 293 -23.87 -21.37 -4.88
CA ASN A 293 -24.23 -20.05 -5.40
C ASN A 293 -25.32 -19.36 -4.57
N LYS A 294 -26.30 -20.12 -4.05
CA LYS A 294 -27.40 -19.56 -3.24
C LYS A 294 -26.90 -18.90 -1.95
N SER A 295 -26.01 -19.58 -1.21
CA SER A 295 -25.43 -19.00 0.00
C SER A 295 -24.49 -17.82 -0.32
N ALA A 296 -23.70 -17.93 -1.41
CA ALA A 296 -22.87 -16.82 -1.86
C ALA A 296 -23.69 -15.56 -2.21
N ILE A 297 -24.79 -15.73 -2.96
CA ILE A 297 -25.75 -14.67 -3.31
C ILE A 297 -26.24 -13.96 -2.04
N ASN A 298 -26.67 -14.72 -1.02
CA ASN A 298 -27.16 -14.14 0.23
C ASN A 298 -26.11 -13.24 0.90
N HIS A 299 -24.84 -13.66 0.95
CA HIS A 299 -23.77 -12.85 1.53
C HIS A 299 -23.42 -11.61 0.68
N TYR A 300 -23.46 -11.71 -0.65
CA TYR A 300 -23.31 -10.52 -1.51
C TYR A 300 -24.47 -9.54 -1.37
N GLN A 301 -25.70 -10.02 -1.22
CA GLN A 301 -26.86 -9.17 -0.94
C GLN A 301 -26.71 -8.44 0.40
N LYS A 302 -26.20 -9.10 1.45
CA LYS A 302 -25.88 -8.44 2.73
C LYS A 302 -24.83 -7.34 2.56
N ILE A 303 -23.81 -7.54 1.73
CA ILE A 303 -22.84 -6.48 1.41
C ILE A 303 -23.53 -5.29 0.75
N LEU A 304 -24.42 -5.53 -0.21
CA LEU A 304 -25.14 -4.46 -0.91
C LEU A 304 -26.20 -3.77 -0.04
N ALA A 305 -26.71 -4.44 0.99
CA ALA A 305 -27.56 -3.80 2.00
C ALA A 305 -26.76 -2.80 2.87
N ILE A 306 -25.48 -3.07 3.11
CA ILE A 306 -24.57 -2.18 3.88
C ILE A 306 -23.99 -1.07 2.97
N ASN A 307 -23.55 -1.45 1.76
CA ASN A 307 -22.99 -0.55 0.75
C ASN A 307 -23.59 -0.87 -0.64
N PRO A 308 -24.66 -0.16 -1.05
CA PRO A 308 -25.35 -0.40 -2.31
C PRO A 308 -24.54 -0.18 -3.59
N GLU A 309 -23.39 0.50 -3.49
CA GLU A 309 -22.50 0.84 -4.61
C GLU A 309 -21.20 0.04 -4.56
N ASN A 310 -21.14 -1.04 -3.77
CA ASN A 310 -19.96 -1.89 -3.74
C ASN A 310 -19.78 -2.62 -5.09
N ILE A 311 -18.88 -2.08 -5.92
CA ILE A 311 -18.60 -2.55 -7.29
C ILE A 311 -18.26 -4.06 -7.32
N LEU A 312 -17.43 -4.53 -6.39
CA LEU A 312 -17.02 -5.94 -6.33
C LEU A 312 -18.20 -6.87 -6.03
N ALA A 313 -19.05 -6.50 -5.06
CA ALA A 313 -20.23 -7.28 -4.72
C ALA A 313 -21.28 -7.25 -5.83
N LEU A 314 -21.51 -6.10 -6.47
CA LEU A 314 -22.41 -5.99 -7.64
C LEU A 314 -21.94 -6.89 -8.78
N ASN A 315 -20.65 -6.84 -9.11
CA ASN A 315 -20.06 -7.65 -10.17
C ASN A 315 -20.22 -9.15 -9.90
N ASN A 316 -19.81 -9.60 -8.71
CA ASN A 316 -19.87 -11.02 -8.36
C ASN A 316 -21.32 -11.51 -8.22
N LEU A 317 -22.23 -10.67 -7.72
CA LEU A 317 -23.64 -10.99 -7.64
C LEU A 317 -24.27 -11.09 -9.03
N ALA A 318 -23.94 -10.20 -9.95
CA ALA A 318 -24.41 -10.25 -11.33
C ALA A 318 -23.95 -11.53 -12.03
N TRP A 319 -22.69 -11.92 -11.85
CA TRP A 319 -22.15 -13.18 -12.35
C TRP A 319 -22.93 -14.39 -11.79
N LEU A 320 -23.15 -14.45 -10.47
CA LEU A 320 -23.92 -15.54 -9.86
C LEU A 320 -25.38 -15.55 -10.31
N TYR A 321 -26.01 -14.39 -10.46
CA TYR A 321 -27.35 -14.28 -11.03
C TYR A 321 -27.42 -14.79 -12.46
N SER A 322 -26.38 -14.59 -13.27
CA SER A 322 -26.34 -15.14 -14.63
C SER A 322 -26.33 -16.68 -14.62
N ILE A 323 -25.56 -17.29 -13.72
CA ILE A 323 -25.49 -18.75 -13.55
C ILE A 323 -26.83 -19.31 -13.09
N GLU A 324 -27.46 -18.67 -12.10
CA GLU A 324 -28.75 -19.08 -11.56
C GLU A 324 -29.95 -18.65 -12.43
N LYS A 325 -29.71 -18.05 -13.61
CA LYS A 325 -30.74 -17.52 -14.52
C LYS A 325 -31.70 -16.54 -13.84
N ASN A 326 -31.20 -15.76 -12.89
CA ASN A 326 -31.96 -14.73 -12.21
C ASN A 326 -32.07 -13.48 -13.11
N PRO A 327 -33.28 -12.96 -13.38
CA PRO A 327 -33.48 -11.82 -14.27
C PRO A 327 -32.81 -10.53 -13.78
N ALA A 328 -32.48 -10.43 -12.49
CA ALA A 328 -31.74 -9.29 -11.94
C ALA A 328 -30.27 -9.21 -12.42
N ALA A 329 -29.75 -10.24 -13.09
CA ALA A 329 -28.37 -10.29 -13.58
C ALA A 329 -27.99 -9.05 -14.41
N LEU A 330 -28.77 -8.73 -15.44
CA LEU A 330 -28.48 -7.62 -16.36
C LEU A 330 -28.47 -6.27 -15.64
N ALA A 331 -29.50 -5.99 -14.84
CA ALA A 331 -29.62 -4.73 -14.12
C ALA A 331 -28.46 -4.56 -13.11
N THR A 332 -28.07 -5.65 -12.44
CA THR A 332 -26.97 -5.65 -11.47
C THR A 332 -25.62 -5.43 -12.17
N ALA A 333 -25.38 -6.11 -13.29
CA ALA A 333 -24.17 -5.96 -14.10
C ALA A 333 -24.03 -4.54 -14.66
N LYS A 334 -25.13 -3.99 -15.20
CA LYS A 334 -25.16 -2.62 -15.70
C LYS A 334 -24.82 -1.63 -14.60
N LYS A 335 -25.39 -1.78 -13.40
CA LYS A 335 -25.08 -0.89 -12.27
C LYS A 335 -23.58 -0.95 -11.90
N ALA A 336 -22.98 -2.15 -11.87
CA ALA A 336 -21.55 -2.30 -11.63
C ALA A 336 -20.72 -1.55 -12.69
N TYR A 337 -21.10 -1.72 -13.97
CA TYR A 337 -20.41 -1.08 -15.10
C TYR A 337 -20.55 0.43 -15.10
N ASP A 338 -21.75 0.97 -14.84
CA ASP A 338 -21.97 2.42 -14.77
C ASP A 338 -21.10 3.08 -13.69
N LEU A 339 -20.85 2.39 -12.57
CA LEU A 339 -19.98 2.87 -11.48
C LEU A 339 -18.49 2.75 -11.80
N ALA A 340 -18.08 1.79 -12.63
CA ALA A 340 -16.68 1.48 -12.88
C ALA A 340 -16.43 0.96 -14.31
N PRO A 341 -16.66 1.77 -15.35
CA PRO A 341 -16.63 1.31 -16.74
C PRO A 341 -15.22 0.95 -17.22
N THR A 342 -14.18 1.44 -16.54
CA THR A 342 -12.78 1.16 -16.86
C THR A 342 -12.23 -0.10 -16.20
N VAL A 343 -13.02 -0.78 -15.36
CA VAL A 343 -12.59 -2.02 -14.69
C VAL A 343 -12.91 -3.20 -15.61
N ALA A 344 -11.86 -3.81 -16.17
CA ALA A 344 -11.99 -4.88 -17.17
C ALA A 344 -12.93 -6.02 -16.72
N THR A 345 -12.77 -6.53 -15.49
CA THR A 345 -13.62 -7.63 -14.98
C THR A 345 -15.11 -7.27 -14.87
N VAL A 346 -15.42 -5.98 -14.70
CA VAL A 346 -16.79 -5.46 -14.66
C VAL A 346 -17.37 -5.35 -16.07
N ALA A 347 -16.59 -4.82 -17.01
CA ALA A 347 -16.94 -4.79 -18.42
C ALA A 347 -17.16 -6.21 -18.97
N ASP A 348 -16.26 -7.14 -18.65
CA ASP A 348 -16.34 -8.56 -19.01
C ASP A 348 -17.65 -9.19 -18.55
N THR A 349 -17.99 -9.02 -17.26
CA THR A 349 -19.22 -9.58 -16.67
C THR A 349 -20.46 -8.99 -17.33
N TYR A 350 -20.48 -7.68 -17.57
CA TYR A 350 -21.62 -7.02 -18.22
C TYR A 350 -21.76 -7.44 -19.69
N GLY A 351 -20.66 -7.44 -20.45
CA GLY A 351 -20.62 -7.88 -21.84
C GLY A 351 -21.08 -9.34 -21.99
N TYR A 352 -20.60 -10.23 -21.12
CA TYR A 352 -21.02 -11.64 -21.12
C TYR A 352 -22.53 -11.80 -20.87
N ILE A 353 -23.09 -11.07 -19.90
CA ILE A 353 -24.53 -11.14 -19.59
C ILE A 353 -25.37 -10.58 -20.75
N LEU A 354 -24.94 -9.49 -21.39
CA LEU A 354 -25.59 -8.96 -22.60
C LEU A 354 -25.59 -10.01 -23.73
N PHE A 355 -24.45 -10.66 -23.95
CA PHE A 355 -24.33 -11.72 -24.95
C PHE A 355 -25.29 -12.89 -24.67
N GLN A 356 -25.37 -13.35 -23.42
CA GLN A 356 -26.31 -14.41 -23.02
C GLN A 356 -27.78 -14.04 -23.24
N GLN A 357 -28.12 -12.74 -23.23
CA GLN A 357 -29.47 -12.23 -23.48
C GLN A 357 -29.75 -11.92 -24.96
N GLY A 358 -28.83 -12.25 -25.86
CA GLY A 358 -28.96 -12.02 -27.30
C GLY A 358 -28.59 -10.60 -27.74
N GLU A 359 -28.06 -9.77 -26.85
CA GLU A 359 -27.66 -8.39 -27.15
C GLU A 359 -26.19 -8.30 -27.61
N ALA A 360 -25.80 -9.15 -28.57
CA ALA A 360 -24.41 -9.32 -28.99
C ALA A 360 -23.76 -8.01 -29.50
N GLU A 361 -24.49 -7.17 -30.23
CA GLU A 361 -23.98 -5.88 -30.71
C GLU A 361 -23.63 -4.91 -29.57
N ARG A 362 -24.38 -4.96 -28.46
CA ARG A 362 -24.08 -4.15 -27.28
C ARG A 362 -22.91 -4.74 -26.51
N ALA A 363 -22.83 -6.06 -26.39
CA ALA A 363 -21.72 -6.74 -25.74
C ALA A 363 -20.37 -6.37 -26.37
N VAL A 364 -20.27 -6.36 -27.71
CA VAL A 364 -19.04 -6.01 -28.45
C VAL A 364 -18.61 -4.55 -28.24
N LYS A 365 -19.51 -3.64 -27.86
CA LYS A 365 -19.14 -2.25 -27.56
C LYS A 365 -18.58 -2.07 -26.16
N ILE A 366 -18.77 -3.05 -25.27
CA ILE A 366 -18.37 -3.02 -23.87
C ILE A 366 -17.04 -3.74 -23.66
N LEU A 367 -16.86 -4.88 -24.33
CA LEU A 367 -15.63 -5.69 -24.36
C LEU A 367 -14.59 -5.06 -25.30
#